data_AF-X1ELP8-F1
#
_entry.id   AF-X1ELP8-F1
#
_cell.length_a   1.000
_cell.length_b   1.000
_cell.length_c   1.000
_cell.angle_alpha   90.00
_cell.angle_beta   90.00
_cell.angle_gamma   90.00
#
_symmetry.space_group_name_H-M   'P 1'
#
loop_
_entity.id
_entity.type
_entity.pdbx_description
1 polymer ?
#
loop_
_entity_poly.entity_id
_entity_poly.type
_entity_poly.pdbx_seq_one_letter_code
_entity_poly.pdbx_strand_id
1 'polypeptide(L)'
;RTAMDNISRADPDRVWTVREVAEHVGIGGIGPVLVGTPDKVADGIESWIEATGVDGLNLAFAVSPGSFADVADLLVPELTRRGRYKADYQTGTLREKLFGNGRARLSAPHPATRHRPAATSG
;
A
#
# COMPACT_ATOMS: atom_id res chain seq x y z
N ARG A 1 -10.39 -17.29 1.19
CA ARG A 1 -11.56 -16.39 1.36
C ARG A 1 -12.12 -16.11 -0.01
N THR A 2 -13.44 -16.17 -0.17
CA THR A 2 -14.10 -15.93 -1.45
C THR A 2 -14.45 -14.45 -1.59
N ALA A 3 -14.67 -13.96 -2.82
CA ALA A 3 -15.11 -12.59 -3.05
C ALA A 3 -16.47 -12.31 -2.39
N MET A 4 -17.37 -13.30 -2.37
CA MET A 4 -18.70 -13.20 -1.75
C MET A 4 -18.62 -12.98 -0.24
N ASP A 5 -17.70 -13.65 0.48
CA ASP A 5 -17.54 -13.47 1.93
C ASP A 5 -17.14 -12.04 2.32
N ASN A 6 -16.35 -11.36 1.47
CA ASN A 6 -15.94 -9.98 1.74
C ASN A 6 -17.09 -8.99 1.48
N ILE A 7 -17.87 -9.18 0.42
CA ILE A 7 -18.96 -8.28 0.03
C ILE A 7 -20.11 -8.36 1.03
N SER A 8 -20.53 -9.57 1.42
CA SER A 8 -21.60 -9.74 2.42
C SER A 8 -21.20 -9.25 3.82
N ARG A 9 -19.91 -9.16 4.14
CA ARG A 9 -19.46 -8.55 5.41
C ARG A 9 -19.40 -7.03 5.36
N ALA A 10 -19.19 -6.46 4.17
CA ALA A 10 -19.17 -5.00 3.99
C ALA A 10 -20.57 -4.40 4.13
N ASP A 11 -21.61 -5.15 3.73
CA ASP A 11 -23.03 -4.76 3.87
C ASP A 11 -23.87 -6.01 4.17
N PRO A 12 -23.99 -6.40 5.46
CA PRO A 12 -24.63 -7.65 5.87
C PRO A 12 -26.14 -7.68 5.69
N ASP A 13 -26.77 -6.51 5.54
CA ASP A 13 -28.21 -6.37 5.43
C ASP A 13 -28.69 -6.36 3.97
N ARG A 14 -27.76 -6.30 3.01
CA ARG A 14 -28.06 -6.29 1.58
C ARG A 14 -28.01 -7.68 0.97
N VAL A 15 -29.09 -8.06 0.27
CA VAL A 15 -29.08 -9.23 -0.63
C VAL A 15 -28.57 -8.80 -1.99
N TRP A 16 -27.37 -9.26 -2.35
CA TRP A 16 -26.71 -8.88 -3.60
C TRP A 16 -27.11 -9.81 -4.75
N THR A 17 -27.44 -9.23 -5.90
CA THR A 17 -27.52 -9.96 -7.16
C THR A 17 -26.12 -10.19 -7.75
N VAL A 18 -25.99 -11.20 -8.62
CA VAL A 18 -24.71 -11.48 -9.33
C VAL A 18 -24.22 -10.27 -10.12
N ARG A 19 -25.13 -9.48 -10.70
CA ARG A 19 -24.79 -8.26 -11.44
C ARG A 19 -24.18 -7.20 -10.53
N GLU A 20 -24.80 -6.93 -9.37
CA GLU A 20 -24.30 -5.93 -8.43
C GLU A 20 -22.95 -6.33 -7.83
N VAL A 21 -22.75 -7.63 -7.58
CA VAL A 21 -21.43 -8.15 -7.18
C VAL A 21 -20.40 -7.87 -8.27
N ALA A 22 -20.71 -8.19 -9.53
CA ALA A 22 -19.79 -7.98 -10.65
C ALA A 22 -19.44 -6.49 -10.86
N GLU A 23 -20.43 -5.61 -10.70
CA GLU A 23 -20.22 -4.15 -10.77
C GLU A 23 -19.38 -3.65 -9.58
N HIS A 24 -19.62 -4.17 -8.37
CA HIS A 24 -18.89 -3.77 -7.16
C HIS A 24 -17.42 -4.20 -7.20
N VAL A 25 -17.13 -5.43 -7.63
CA VAL A 25 -15.75 -5.94 -7.73
C VAL A 25 -15.02 -5.45 -8.99
N GLY A 26 -15.74 -4.84 -9.93
CA GLY A 26 -15.20 -4.38 -11.21
C GLY A 26 -14.06 -3.37 -11.06
N ILE A 27 -14.05 -2.59 -9.97
CA ILE A 27 -12.95 -1.70 -9.59
C ILE A 27 -12.47 -2.10 -8.18
N GLY A 28 -11.17 -2.31 -8.01
CA GLY A 28 -10.57 -2.69 -6.72
C GLY A 28 -10.60 -4.19 -6.41
N GLY A 29 -11.34 -5.00 -7.18
CA GLY A 29 -11.40 -6.44 -7.00
C GLY A 29 -11.97 -6.81 -5.63
N ILE A 30 -11.15 -7.45 -4.78
CA ILE A 30 -11.51 -7.79 -3.40
C ILE A 30 -10.92 -6.82 -2.36
N GLY A 31 -10.18 -5.81 -2.83
CA GLY A 31 -9.55 -4.79 -1.99
C GLY A 31 -10.49 -3.60 -1.75
N PRO A 32 -10.25 -2.82 -0.69
CA PRO A 32 -11.04 -1.62 -0.43
C PRO A 32 -10.78 -0.54 -1.49
N VAL A 33 -11.80 0.27 -1.76
CA VAL A 33 -11.73 1.43 -2.66
C VAL A 33 -12.01 2.69 -1.86
N LEU A 34 -11.07 3.64 -1.88
CA LEU A 34 -11.25 4.98 -1.31
C LEU A 34 -11.55 5.96 -2.43
N VAL A 35 -12.67 6.67 -2.33
CA VAL A 35 -13.10 7.68 -3.30
C VAL A 35 -13.41 8.97 -2.56
N GLY A 36 -12.81 10.07 -2.99
CA GLY A 36 -13.04 11.38 -2.38
C GLY A 36 -12.02 12.42 -2.81
N THR A 37 -12.06 13.55 -2.13
CA THR A 37 -11.03 14.60 -2.21
C THR A 37 -9.72 14.13 -1.57
N PRO A 38 -8.58 14.76 -1.88
CA PRO A 38 -7.27 14.32 -1.36
C PRO A 38 -7.20 14.24 0.17
N ASP A 39 -7.84 15.17 0.87
CA ASP A 39 -7.96 15.18 2.33
C ASP A 39 -8.73 13.96 2.86
N LYS A 40 -9.89 13.64 2.25
CA LYS A 40 -10.70 12.48 2.65
C LYS A 40 -10.00 11.16 2.38
N VAL A 41 -9.29 11.06 1.26
CA VAL A 41 -8.51 9.85 0.94
C VAL A 41 -7.33 9.72 1.91
N ALA A 42 -6.64 10.81 2.23
CA ALA A 42 -5.58 10.82 3.24
C ALA A 42 -6.09 10.41 4.63
N ASP A 43 -7.24 10.94 5.06
CA ASP A 43 -7.89 10.54 6.33
C ASP A 43 -8.17 9.02 6.37
N GLY A 44 -8.68 8.47 5.27
CA GLY A 44 -8.93 7.02 5.15
C GLY A 44 -7.65 6.18 5.25
N ILE A 45 -6.57 6.62 4.58
CA ILE A 45 -5.26 5.96 4.65
C ILE A 45 -4.70 6.00 6.08
N GLU A 46 -4.76 7.15 6.75
CA GLU A 46 -4.28 7.31 8.13
C GLU A 46 -5.07 6.43 9.10
N SER A 47 -6.40 6.38 8.96
CA SER A 47 -7.26 5.51 9.77
C SER A 47 -6.89 4.03 9.61
N TRP A 48 -6.58 3.57 8.39
CA TRP A 48 -6.11 2.19 8.18
C TRP A 48 -4.77 1.92 8.82
N ILE A 49 -3.80 2.83 8.69
CA ILE A 49 -2.48 2.70 9.30
C ILE A 49 -2.62 2.63 10.83
N GLU A 50 -3.43 3.51 11.43
CA GLU A 50 -3.67 3.52 12.87
C GLU A 50 -4.35 2.23 13.36
N ALA A 51 -5.38 1.76 12.64
CA ALA A 51 -6.14 0.59 13.04
C ALA A 51 -5.38 -0.74 12.86
N THR A 52 -4.43 -0.81 11.92
CA THR A 52 -3.80 -2.08 11.51
C THR A 52 -2.29 -2.14 11.77
N GLY A 53 -1.63 -0.99 11.95
CA GLY A 53 -0.19 -0.90 12.08
C GLY A 53 0.59 -1.21 10.80
N VAL A 54 -0.03 -1.11 9.62
CA VAL A 54 0.67 -1.32 8.34
C VAL A 54 1.65 -0.17 8.04
N ASP A 55 2.82 -0.50 7.50
CA ASP A 55 3.88 0.46 7.18
C ASP A 55 3.70 1.16 5.82
N GLY A 56 2.78 0.68 4.99
CA GLY A 56 2.56 1.20 3.65
C GLY A 56 1.49 0.42 2.88
N LEU A 57 1.19 0.90 1.67
CA LEU A 57 0.11 0.38 0.83
C LEU A 57 0.65 0.03 -0.57
N ASN A 58 0.08 -1.00 -1.16
CA ASN A 58 0.20 -1.26 -2.60
C ASN A 58 -0.97 -0.59 -3.31
N LEU A 59 -0.67 0.37 -4.19
CA LEU A 59 -1.68 1.09 -4.97
C LEU A 59 -2.03 0.30 -6.25
N ALA A 60 -3.28 -0.15 -6.33
CA ALA A 60 -3.88 -0.61 -7.57
C ALA A 60 -4.48 0.57 -8.35
N PHE A 61 -4.64 0.42 -9.66
CA PHE A 61 -5.21 1.45 -10.54
C PHE A 61 -6.55 1.01 -11.13
N ALA A 62 -7.45 1.98 -11.31
CA ALA A 62 -8.65 1.79 -12.13
C ALA A 62 -8.35 2.08 -13.60
N VAL A 63 -7.55 3.12 -13.86
CA VAL A 63 -7.12 3.52 -15.21
C VAL A 63 -5.62 3.82 -15.18
N SER A 64 -4.87 3.30 -16.15
CA SER A 64 -3.44 3.57 -16.29
C SER A 64 -3.17 4.43 -17.52
N PRO A 65 -2.38 5.52 -17.43
CA PRO A 65 -1.64 5.97 -16.24
C PRO A 65 -2.45 6.89 -15.30
N GLY A 66 -3.69 7.24 -15.64
CA GLY A 66 -4.47 8.30 -14.97
C GLY A 66 -4.54 8.19 -13.44
N SER A 67 -4.85 7.01 -12.90
CA SER A 67 -4.91 6.82 -11.44
C SER A 67 -3.59 7.11 -10.74
N PHE A 68 -2.44 6.85 -11.39
CA PHE A 68 -1.14 7.17 -10.82
C PHE A 68 -0.84 8.67 -10.88
N ALA A 69 -1.27 9.35 -11.95
CA ALA A 69 -1.15 10.80 -12.07
C ALA A 69 -1.99 11.50 -10.99
N ASP A 70 -3.25 11.11 -10.80
CA ASP A 70 -4.11 11.68 -9.76
C ASP A 70 -3.51 11.52 -8.35
N VAL A 71 -2.93 10.35 -8.05
CA VAL A 71 -2.25 10.13 -6.77
C VAL A 71 -1.00 11.01 -6.65
N ALA A 72 -0.16 11.08 -7.69
CA ALA A 72 1.07 11.86 -7.67
C ALA A 72 0.80 13.37 -7.55
N ASP A 73 -0.19 13.88 -8.28
CA ASP A 73 -0.46 15.32 -8.39
C ASP A 73 -1.37 15.83 -7.28
N LEU A 74 -2.26 15.01 -6.73
CA LEU A 74 -3.26 15.43 -5.75
C LEU A 74 -3.00 14.88 -4.35
N LEU A 75 -2.77 13.56 -4.23
CA LEU A 75 -2.71 12.90 -2.92
C LEU A 75 -1.32 12.97 -2.28
N VAL A 76 -0.25 12.77 -3.04
CA VAL A 76 1.13 12.82 -2.54
C VAL A 76 1.45 14.17 -1.88
N PRO A 77 1.07 15.34 -2.45
CA PRO A 77 1.27 16.63 -1.78
C PRO A 77 0.57 16.71 -0.42
N GLU A 78 -0.67 16.23 -0.32
CA GLU A 78 -1.44 16.24 0.92
C GLU A 78 -0.82 15.32 1.99
N LEU A 79 -0.43 14.09 1.61
CA LEU A 79 0.27 13.18 2.53
C LEU A 79 1.64 13.72 2.96
N THR A 80 2.37 14.40 2.06
CA THR A 80 3.64 15.05 2.40
C THR A 80 3.43 16.19 3.39
N ARG A 81 2.41 17.03 3.19
CA ARG A 81 2.02 18.12 4.11
C ARG A 81 1.70 17.59 5.52
N ARG A 82 1.11 16.40 5.61
CA ARG A 82 0.80 15.71 6.87
C ARG A 82 1.99 14.96 7.48
N GLY A 83 3.15 14.93 6.83
CA GLY A 83 4.30 14.15 7.28
C GLY A 83 4.14 12.63 7.12
N ARG A 84 3.22 12.18 6.27
CA ARG A 84 2.95 10.76 5.97
C ARG A 84 3.62 10.25 4.70
N TYR A 85 4.12 11.15 3.88
CA TYR A 85 4.90 10.81 2.69
C TYR A 85 6.21 11.58 2.69
N LYS A 86 7.25 10.98 2.11
CA LYS A 86 8.57 11.61 2.03
C LYS A 86 8.54 12.81 1.08
N ALA A 87 9.18 13.90 1.46
CA ALA A 87 9.39 15.04 0.56
C ALA A 87 10.46 14.74 -0.50
N ASP A 88 11.50 13.99 -0.12
CA ASP A 88 12.64 13.64 -0.97
C ASP A 88 13.07 12.18 -0.77
N TYR A 89 13.80 11.64 -1.74
CA TYR A 89 14.39 10.32 -1.63
C TYR A 89 15.70 10.37 -0.83
N GLN A 90 15.79 9.51 0.18
CA GLN A 90 17.08 9.20 0.82
C GLN A 90 18.02 8.53 -0.19
N THR A 91 19.33 8.72 -0.01
CA THR A 91 20.35 8.04 -0.81
C THR A 91 20.48 6.56 -0.42
N GLY A 92 21.09 5.76 -1.29
CA GLY A 92 21.31 4.33 -1.04
C GLY A 92 20.27 3.39 -1.67
N THR A 93 20.39 2.12 -1.29
CA THR A 93 19.61 1.00 -1.84
C THR A 93 18.14 1.04 -1.38
N LEU A 94 17.27 0.27 -2.05
CA LEU A 94 15.89 0.10 -1.61
C LEU A 94 15.82 -0.44 -0.16
N ARG A 95 16.73 -1.33 0.22
CA ARG A 95 16.76 -1.90 1.57
C ARG A 95 17.07 -0.84 2.61
N GLU A 96 17.99 0.08 2.32
CA GLU A 96 18.31 1.18 3.22
C GLU A 96 17.15 2.15 3.36
N LYS A 97 16.47 2.46 2.25
CA LYS A 97 15.27 3.31 2.25
C LYS A 97 14.11 2.74 3.08
N LEU A 98 13.99 1.41 3.15
CA LEU A 98 12.92 0.73 3.89
C LEU A 98 13.29 0.41 5.35
N PHE A 99 14.55 0.07 5.63
CA PHE A 99 14.97 -0.46 6.93
C PHE A 99 16.01 0.39 7.67
N GLY A 100 16.47 1.49 7.08
CA GLY A 100 17.45 2.43 7.63
C GLY A 100 18.85 2.31 7.01
N ASN A 101 19.62 3.40 7.12
CA ASN A 101 20.98 3.52 6.58
C ASN A 101 21.94 2.45 7.12
N GLY A 102 22.89 2.01 6.29
CA GLY A 102 23.86 0.97 6.65
C GLY A 102 23.30 -0.46 6.57
N ARG A 103 22.03 -0.62 6.15
CA ARG A 103 21.37 -1.92 5.96
C ARG A 103 21.23 -2.29 4.49
N ALA A 104 22.24 -2.01 3.68
CA ALA A 104 22.26 -2.36 2.25
C ALA A 104 22.10 -3.87 2.00
N ARG A 105 22.57 -4.69 2.94
CA ARG A 105 22.42 -6.15 2.92
C ARG A 105 21.52 -6.59 4.07
N LEU A 106 21.01 -7.81 3.97
CA LEU A 106 20.22 -8.45 5.03
C LEU A 106 20.98 -8.38 6.37
N SER A 107 20.29 -8.41 7.50
CA SER A 107 20.91 -8.52 8.82
C SER A 107 20.38 -9.75 9.52
N ALA A 108 21.10 -10.25 10.53
CA ALA A 108 20.51 -11.23 11.42
C ALA A 108 19.20 -10.65 12.01
N PRO A 109 18.14 -11.46 12.17
CA PRO A 109 18.10 -12.92 12.05
C PRO A 109 17.65 -13.46 10.67
N HIS A 110 17.68 -12.66 9.60
CA HIS A 110 17.14 -13.09 8.30
C HIS A 110 17.83 -14.38 7.78
N PRO A 111 17.11 -15.46 7.41
CA PRO A 111 17.70 -16.77 7.10
C PRO A 111 18.83 -16.75 6.06
N ALA A 112 18.69 -15.94 5.02
CA ALA A 112 19.70 -15.83 3.97
C ALA A 112 21.06 -15.23 4.44
N THR A 113 21.17 -14.72 5.67
CA THR A 113 22.48 -14.36 6.23
C THR A 113 23.39 -15.58 6.41
N ARG A 114 22.81 -16.78 6.56
CA ARG A 114 23.54 -18.07 6.71
C ARG A 114 24.20 -18.55 5.42
N HIS A 115 23.81 -18.00 4.28
CA HIS A 115 24.28 -18.42 2.95
C HIS A 115 25.20 -17.37 2.32
N ARG A 116 25.75 -16.43 3.09
CA ARG A 116 26.75 -15.50 2.55
C ARG A 116 28.06 -16.24 2.32
N PRO A 117 28.66 -16.12 1.12
CA PRO A 117 30.04 -16.53 0.94
C PRO A 117 30.90 -15.81 1.97
N ALA A 118 31.82 -16.54 2.62
CA ALA A 118 32.88 -15.89 3.37
C ALA A 118 33.58 -14.91 2.44
N ALA A 119 33.87 -13.69 2.92
CA ALA A 119 34.66 -12.76 2.13
C ALA A 119 35.99 -13.45 1.84
N THR A 120 36.27 -13.72 0.57
CA THR A 120 37.58 -14.22 0.15
C THR A 120 38.56 -13.10 0.45
N SER A 121 39.32 -13.24 1.53
CA SER A 121 40.47 -12.39 1.82
C SER A 121 41.48 -12.62 0.70
N GLY A 122 41.57 -11.67 -0.23
CA GLY A 122 42.68 -11.54 -1.17
C GLY A 122 43.86 -10.84 -0.50
#